data_AF-A0A7J7EYR3-F1
#
_entry.id   AF-A0A7J7EYR3-F1
#
_cell.length_a   1.000
_cell.length_b   1.000
_cell.length_c   1.000
_cell.angle_alpha   90.00
_cell.angle_beta   90.00
_cell.angle_gamma   90.00
#
_symmetry.space_group_name_H-M   'P 1'
#
loop_
_entity.id
_entity.type
_entity.pdbx_description
1 polymer ?
#
loop_
_entity_poly.entity_id
_entity_poly.type
_entity_poly.pdbx_seq_one_letter_code
_entity_poly.pdbx_strand_id
1 'polypeptide(L)'
;MFLIRSEVDSIGVEGNQMPHHLKLHAFLKNVSFKNSVGDHVFIDEEKKPEAKYDILNYVTFINNTEVMVKVGQFIPRAPMDQEFTIHEEVIEWTWIYGQKTAVSEYSPSCGPGFRKTVWDMEPICCFDCVLCPLGEISNKTGIGQREKCPEDQYPNKERDRCLPKATTFLAIEEFLGMTLACAALSFSLLTTITVVLAFKATRPESRIRHCTGPRASNSFILISSLV
;
A
#
# COMPACT_ATOMS: atom_id res chain seq x y z
N MET A 1 34.66 51.06 2.90
CA MET A 1 34.01 52.20 3.58
C MET A 1 33.79 53.28 2.53
N PHE A 2 32.65 53.24 1.83
CA PHE A 2 32.29 54.25 0.82
C PHE A 2 31.01 54.94 1.29
N LEU A 3 31.16 56.15 1.82
CA LEU A 3 30.06 57.04 2.15
C LEU A 3 29.65 57.79 0.88
N ILE A 4 28.46 57.52 0.35
CA ILE A 4 27.84 58.41 -0.65
C ILE A 4 27.09 59.48 0.13
N ARG A 5 27.62 60.71 0.07
CA ARG A 5 26.97 61.92 0.56
C ARG A 5 25.87 62.30 -0.43
N SER A 6 24.61 62.25 0.00
CA SER A 6 23.49 62.81 -0.75
C SER A 6 23.11 64.13 -0.10
N GLU A 7 23.36 65.24 -0.79
CA GLU A 7 22.95 66.58 -0.37
C GLU A 7 21.46 66.75 -0.70
N VAL A 8 20.63 66.92 0.33
CA VAL A 8 19.19 67.19 0.19
C VAL A 8 19.00 68.70 0.25
N ASP A 9 18.75 69.31 -0.91
CA ASP A 9 18.31 70.70 -0.98
C ASP A 9 16.90 70.82 -0.38
N SER A 10 16.79 71.65 0.64
CA SER A 10 15.56 71.84 1.41
C SER A 10 14.78 73.02 0.84
N ILE A 11 13.84 72.76 -0.07
CA ILE A 11 12.79 73.73 -0.44
C ILE A 11 11.58 73.47 0.45
N GLY A 12 11.27 74.44 1.30
CA GLY A 12 10.19 74.37 2.27
C GLY A 12 8.81 74.42 1.62
N VAL A 13 7.96 73.46 1.98
CA VAL A 13 6.50 73.57 1.90
C VAL A 13 5.91 72.82 3.10
N GLU A 14 5.16 73.55 3.93
CA GLU A 14 4.35 73.01 5.03
C GLU A 14 3.25 72.08 4.50
N GLY A 15 3.24 70.85 4.98
CA GLY A 15 2.14 69.90 4.77
C GLY A 15 2.47 68.56 5.42
N ASN A 16 1.74 68.22 6.50
CA ASN A 16 1.76 66.94 7.22
C ASN A 16 3.03 66.10 7.00
N GLN A 17 4.12 66.53 7.65
CA GLN A 17 5.41 65.88 7.54
C GLN A 17 5.34 64.51 8.25
N MET A 18 5.01 63.48 7.47
CA MET A 18 5.11 62.07 7.87
C MET A 18 6.46 61.87 8.60
N PRO A 19 6.50 61.23 9.79
CA PRO A 19 7.72 61.11 10.58
C PRO A 19 8.86 60.60 9.70
N HIS A 20 10.07 61.15 9.83
CA HIS A 20 11.22 60.78 8.99
C HIS A 20 11.44 59.25 8.91
N HIS A 21 11.14 58.54 10.01
CA HIS A 21 11.17 57.09 10.07
C HIS A 21 10.17 56.41 9.12
N LEU A 22 8.93 56.90 9.04
CA LEU A 22 7.91 56.37 8.13
C LEU A 22 8.24 56.65 6.66
N LYS A 23 8.86 57.81 6.35
CA LYS A 23 9.37 58.11 5.00
C LYS A 23 10.52 57.17 4.62
N LEU A 24 11.45 56.90 5.55
CA LEU A 24 12.55 55.96 5.34
C LEU A 24 12.06 54.52 5.12
N HIS A 25 11.10 54.06 5.94
CA HIS A 25 10.50 52.73 5.81
C HIS A 25 9.83 52.53 4.44
N ALA A 26 9.02 53.51 4.00
CA ALA A 26 8.38 53.47 2.70
C ALA A 26 9.38 53.47 1.53
N PHE A 27 10.49 54.21 1.66
CA PHE A 27 11.57 54.19 0.69
C PHE A 27 12.27 52.81 0.64
N LEU A 28 12.67 52.28 1.80
CA LEU A 28 13.38 50.99 1.90
C LEU A 28 12.57 49.83 1.31
N LYS A 29 11.23 49.81 1.47
CA LYS A 29 10.34 48.81 0.85
C LYS A 29 10.39 48.78 -0.69
N ASN A 30 10.90 49.82 -1.34
CA ASN A 30 10.98 49.86 -2.80
C ASN A 30 12.42 49.75 -3.34
N VAL A 31 13.38 49.48 -2.46
CA VAL A 31 14.78 49.30 -2.84
C VAL A 31 15.05 47.83 -3.16
N SER A 32 15.55 47.59 -4.38
CA SER A 32 16.14 46.32 -4.80
C SER A 32 17.47 46.58 -5.46
N PHE A 33 18.49 45.79 -5.14
CA PHE A 33 19.84 45.96 -5.70
C PHE A 33 20.53 44.60 -5.86
N LYS A 34 21.64 44.56 -6.62
CA LYS A 34 22.53 43.40 -6.65
C LYS A 34 23.62 43.57 -5.60
N ASN A 35 23.84 42.55 -4.78
CA ASN A 35 24.98 42.55 -3.86
C ASN A 35 26.31 42.32 -4.61
N SER A 36 27.42 42.34 -3.90
CA SER A 36 28.77 42.11 -4.45
C SER A 36 28.98 40.71 -5.05
N VAL A 37 28.13 39.74 -4.70
CA VAL A 37 28.15 38.36 -5.20
C VAL A 37 27.26 38.22 -6.45
N GLY A 38 26.45 39.23 -6.78
CA GLY A 38 25.56 39.26 -7.94
C GLY A 38 24.10 38.88 -7.64
N ASP A 39 23.76 38.57 -6.40
CA ASP A 39 22.40 38.20 -5.99
C ASP A 39 21.50 39.43 -5.89
N HIS A 40 20.25 39.26 -6.34
CA HIS A 40 19.20 40.27 -6.16
C HIS A 40 18.69 40.28 -4.71
N VAL A 41 18.88 41.40 -4.03
CA VAL A 41 18.42 41.65 -2.66
C VAL A 41 17.19 42.55 -2.71
N PHE A 42 16.13 42.13 -2.02
CA PHE A 42 14.90 42.89 -1.80
C PHE A 42 14.78 43.15 -0.30
N ILE A 43 14.55 44.41 0.09
CA ILE A 43 14.38 44.79 1.49
C ILE A 43 12.93 44.55 1.96
N ASP A 44 11.97 44.63 1.04
CA ASP A 44 10.56 44.37 1.30
C ASP A 44 10.29 42.88 1.49
N GLU A 45 9.79 42.50 2.67
CA GLU A 45 9.51 41.11 3.02
C GLU A 45 8.47 40.47 2.10
N GLU A 46 7.49 41.25 1.63
CA GLU A 46 6.44 40.76 0.72
C GLU A 46 6.96 40.44 -0.69
N LYS A 47 8.04 41.10 -1.11
CA LYS A 47 8.67 40.92 -2.43
C LYS A 47 9.91 40.04 -2.36
N LYS A 48 10.29 39.59 -1.16
CA LYS A 48 11.49 38.80 -0.95
C LYS A 48 11.26 37.40 -1.55
N PRO A 49 12.08 36.95 -2.50
CA PRO A 49 12.05 35.56 -2.92
C PRO A 49 12.37 34.69 -1.71
N GLU A 50 11.80 33.48 -1.67
CA GLU A 50 12.15 32.52 -0.62
C GLU A 50 13.66 32.28 -0.62
N ALA A 51 14.26 32.32 0.57
CA ALA A 51 15.70 32.29 0.71
C ALA A 51 16.28 30.95 0.22
N LYS A 52 17.44 30.99 -0.44
CA LYS A 52 18.21 29.79 -0.77
C LYS A 52 19.06 29.40 0.43
N TYR A 53 19.19 28.11 0.66
CA TYR A 53 19.94 27.58 1.80
C TYR A 53 21.05 26.66 1.32
N ASP A 54 22.25 26.87 1.85
CA ASP A 54 23.36 25.93 1.68
C ASP A 54 23.32 24.90 2.81
N ILE A 55 23.47 23.62 2.45
CA ILE A 55 23.55 22.51 3.40
C ILE A 55 25.03 22.25 3.65
N LEU A 56 25.45 22.36 4.92
CA LEU A 56 26.84 22.21 5.34
C LEU A 56 27.00 20.96 6.21
N ASN A 57 28.14 20.28 6.09
CA ASN A 57 28.55 19.17 6.95
C ASN A 57 29.87 19.52 7.65
N TYR A 58 30.02 19.11 8.91
CA TYR A 58 31.30 19.21 9.63
C TYR A 58 32.19 18.03 9.25
N VAL A 59 33.39 18.33 8.77
CA VAL A 59 34.42 17.35 8.44
C VAL A 59 35.55 17.48 9.44
N THR A 60 35.85 16.42 10.17
CA THR A 60 36.94 16.37 11.15
C THR A 60 38.16 15.71 10.53
N PHE A 61 39.22 16.47 10.33
CA PHE A 61 40.49 15.95 9.83
C PHE A 61 41.27 15.22 10.94
N ILE A 62 42.26 14.41 10.56
CA ILE A 62 43.14 13.63 11.47
C ILE A 62 43.82 14.52 12.52
N ASN A 63 44.02 15.80 12.22
CA ASN A 63 44.59 16.79 13.13
C ASN A 63 43.56 17.43 14.09
N ASN A 64 42.37 16.83 14.25
CA ASN A 64 41.23 17.33 15.02
C ASN A 64 40.73 18.71 14.60
N THR A 65 41.05 19.16 13.37
CA THR A 65 40.49 20.38 12.82
C THR A 65 39.14 20.08 12.20
N GLU A 66 38.12 20.85 12.58
CA GLU A 66 36.78 20.77 12.01
C GLU A 66 36.57 21.86 10.97
N VAL A 67 36.11 21.48 9.80
CA VAL A 67 35.79 22.40 8.72
C VAL A 67 34.36 22.15 8.25
N MET A 68 33.59 23.21 8.11
CA MET A 68 32.27 23.13 7.47
C MET A 68 32.44 23.13 5.95
N VAL A 69 31.96 22.08 5.31
CA VAL A 69 31.99 21.90 3.86
C VAL A 69 30.56 21.92 3.33
N LYS A 70 30.31 22.66 2.24
CA LYS A 70 29.01 22.62 1.55
C LYS A 70 28.82 21.26 0.89
N VAL A 71 27.77 20.56 1.27
CA VAL A 71 27.40 19.22 0.77
C VAL A 71 26.10 19.22 -0.02
N GLY A 72 25.38 20.34 -0.03
CA GLY A 72 24.10 20.42 -0.72
C GLY A 72 23.51 21.82 -0.70
N GLN A 73 22.30 21.94 -1.22
CA GLN A 73 21.51 23.17 -1.19
C GLN A 73 20.01 22.87 -1.23
N PHE A 74 19.24 23.79 -0.69
CA PHE A 74 17.79 23.82 -0.76
C PHE A 74 17.34 25.14 -1.38
N ILE A 75 16.62 25.06 -2.50
CA ILE A 75 16.08 26.20 -3.25
C ILE A 75 14.56 26.08 -3.25
N PRO A 76 13.87 26.85 -2.39
CA PRO A 76 12.42 26.80 -2.32
C PRO A 76 11.77 27.13 -3.67
N ARG A 77 10.69 26.41 -4.03
CA ARG A 77 9.90 26.57 -5.28
C ARG A 77 10.66 26.30 -6.57
N ALA A 78 11.85 25.69 -6.51
CA ALA A 78 12.49 25.15 -7.71
C ALA A 78 11.75 23.87 -8.17
N PRO A 79 12.01 23.38 -9.41
CA PRO A 79 11.53 22.08 -9.84
C PRO A 79 11.95 20.96 -8.88
N MET A 80 11.17 19.87 -8.80
CA MET A 80 11.36 18.76 -7.83
C MET A 80 12.79 18.18 -7.77
N ASP A 81 13.54 18.22 -8.87
CA ASP A 81 14.92 17.73 -8.98
C ASP A 81 16.01 18.74 -8.57
N GLN A 82 15.62 20.01 -8.36
CA GLN A 82 16.52 21.12 -8.04
C GLN A 82 16.17 21.82 -6.73
N GLU A 83 14.99 21.51 -6.17
CA GLU A 83 14.52 22.04 -4.89
C GLU A 83 15.42 21.59 -3.74
N PHE A 84 15.85 20.32 -3.74
CA PHE A 84 16.76 19.78 -2.75
C PHE A 84 17.85 18.97 -3.42
N THR A 85 19.11 19.32 -3.19
CA THR A 85 20.27 18.61 -3.71
C THR A 85 21.24 18.30 -2.58
N ILE A 86 21.64 17.03 -2.46
CA ILE A 86 22.63 16.58 -1.49
C ILE A 86 23.62 15.63 -2.17
N HIS A 87 24.91 15.85 -1.91
CA HIS A 87 26.02 15.09 -2.47
C HIS A 87 26.58 14.14 -1.40
N GLU A 88 25.99 12.94 -1.30
CA GLU A 88 26.36 11.94 -0.29
C GLU A 88 27.83 11.50 -0.36
N GLU A 89 28.46 11.63 -1.53
CA GLU A 89 29.88 11.35 -1.75
C GLU A 89 30.82 12.31 -1.01
N VAL A 90 30.35 13.52 -0.68
CA VAL A 90 31.14 14.56 0.01
C VAL A 90 30.87 14.56 1.52
N ILE A 91 29.83 13.86 1.98
CA ILE A 91 29.49 13.80 3.40
C ILE A 91 30.40 12.79 4.09
N GLU A 92 31.20 13.30 5.03
CA GLU A 92 31.98 12.48 5.96
C GLU A 92 31.14 12.20 7.20
N TRP A 93 30.80 10.94 7.40
CA TRP A 93 30.12 10.46 8.59
C TRP A 93 31.14 9.92 9.58
N THR A 94 30.91 10.16 10.86
CA THR A 94 31.73 9.56 11.92
C THR A 94 31.64 8.03 11.82
N TRP A 95 32.76 7.35 11.61
CA TRP A 95 32.86 5.88 11.47
C TRP A 95 32.61 5.15 12.81
N ILE A 96 31.48 5.40 13.45
CA ILE A 96 31.07 4.65 14.63
C ILE A 96 30.51 3.32 14.11
N TYR A 97 31.26 2.23 14.32
CA TYR A 97 30.90 0.84 13.95
C TYR A 97 30.82 0.51 12.44
N GLY A 98 31.59 1.20 11.59
CA GLY A 98 31.80 0.76 10.19
C GLY A 98 30.62 0.96 9.23
N GLN A 99 29.56 1.66 9.65
CA GLN A 99 28.43 2.00 8.78
C GLN A 99 28.53 3.46 8.30
N LYS A 100 28.40 3.68 6.99
CA LYS A 100 28.53 5.01 6.35
C LYS A 100 27.37 5.95 6.70
N THR A 101 26.22 5.46 7.16
CA THR A 101 25.06 6.30 7.47
C THR A 101 24.29 5.68 8.62
N ALA A 102 24.03 6.45 9.68
CA ALA A 102 23.23 5.96 10.79
C ALA A 102 21.76 5.84 10.34
N VAL A 103 21.24 4.61 10.32
CA VAL A 103 19.81 4.38 10.10
C VAL A 103 19.08 4.79 11.37
N SER A 104 18.41 5.95 11.34
CA SER A 104 17.57 6.43 12.44
C SER A 104 16.16 5.83 12.33
N GLU A 105 16.09 4.50 12.29
CA GLU A 105 14.82 3.77 12.32
C GLU A 105 14.70 3.10 13.70
N TYR A 106 13.68 3.49 14.47
CA TYR A 106 13.47 2.94 15.82
C TYR A 106 12.95 1.50 15.75
N SER A 107 11.96 1.27 14.89
CA SER A 107 11.35 -0.04 14.69
C SER A 107 11.72 -0.60 13.32
N PRO A 108 12.22 -1.85 13.25
CA PRO A 108 12.58 -2.45 11.97
C PRO A 108 11.35 -2.63 11.07
N SER A 109 11.56 -2.57 9.76
CA SER A 109 10.53 -2.94 8.79
C SER A 109 10.08 -4.39 8.97
N CYS A 110 8.77 -4.62 9.13
CA CYS A 110 8.23 -5.97 9.28
C CYS A 110 8.35 -6.76 7.98
N GLY A 111 8.88 -7.98 8.09
CA GLY A 111 8.92 -8.95 7.00
C GLY A 111 7.55 -9.57 6.68
N PRO A 112 7.48 -10.37 5.60
CA PRO A 112 6.28 -11.11 5.25
C PRO A 112 5.76 -11.98 6.41
N GLY A 113 4.46 -12.10 6.53
CA GLY A 113 3.79 -12.81 7.63
C GLY A 113 3.59 -12.02 8.92
N PHE A 114 4.25 -10.87 9.05
CA PHE A 114 4.13 -10.00 10.22
C PHE A 114 3.38 -8.71 9.89
N ARG A 115 2.64 -8.19 10.86
CA ARG A 115 1.95 -6.91 10.84
C ARG A 115 2.51 -5.98 11.91
N LYS A 116 2.41 -4.67 11.64
CA LYS A 116 2.75 -3.62 12.60
C LYS A 116 1.67 -3.51 13.68
N THR A 117 2.08 -3.41 14.94
CA THR A 117 1.21 -3.04 16.06
C THR A 117 1.77 -1.85 16.80
N VAL A 118 0.97 -0.79 16.92
CA VAL A 118 1.28 0.38 17.73
C VAL A 118 0.70 0.15 19.12
N TRP A 119 1.46 0.48 20.15
CA TRP A 119 1.00 0.44 21.54
C TRP A 119 0.21 1.69 21.86
N ASP A 120 -0.81 1.57 22.72
CA ASP A 120 -1.54 2.74 23.22
C ASP A 120 -0.55 3.69 23.91
N MET A 121 -0.54 4.95 23.47
CA MET A 121 0.32 6.05 23.95
C MET A 121 1.76 6.14 23.37
N GLU A 122 2.14 5.32 22.38
CA GLU A 122 3.45 5.41 21.71
C GLU A 122 3.36 6.19 20.37
N PRO A 123 4.40 6.92 19.92
CA PRO A 123 4.42 7.54 18.60
C PRO A 123 4.30 6.53 17.46
N ILE A 124 3.69 6.94 16.34
CA ILE A 124 3.35 6.08 15.18
C ILE A 124 4.58 5.37 14.57
N CYS A 125 5.78 5.94 14.70
CA CYS A 125 7.02 5.34 14.19
C CYS A 125 7.48 4.13 15.01
N CYS A 126 6.97 3.96 16.23
CA CYS A 126 7.33 2.88 17.12
C CYS A 126 6.25 1.80 17.07
N PHE A 127 6.60 0.67 16.51
CA PHE A 127 5.72 -0.48 16.39
C PHE A 127 6.49 -1.79 16.56
N ASP A 128 5.77 -2.81 16.99
CA ASP A 128 6.25 -4.18 16.97
C ASP A 128 5.76 -4.92 15.74
N CYS A 129 6.54 -5.91 15.33
CA CYS A 129 6.15 -6.86 14.29
C CYS A 129 5.57 -8.11 14.95
N VAL A 130 4.26 -8.28 14.82
CA VAL A 130 3.55 -9.46 15.35
C VAL A 130 3.02 -10.32 14.20
N LEU A 131 2.91 -11.63 14.41
CA LEU A 131 2.39 -12.54 13.39
C LEU A 131 0.94 -12.16 13.01
N CYS A 132 0.60 -12.28 11.73
CA CYS A 132 -0.77 -12.08 11.28
C CYS A 132 -1.75 -13.07 11.94
N PRO A 133 -2.99 -12.63 12.24
CA PRO A 133 -4.01 -13.49 12.81
C PRO A 133 -4.46 -14.59 11.83
N LEU A 134 -5.23 -15.55 12.33
CA LEU A 134 -5.80 -16.63 11.52
C LEU A 134 -6.64 -16.07 10.37
N GLY A 135 -6.35 -16.52 9.14
CA GLY A 135 -7.06 -16.11 7.92
C GLY A 135 -6.47 -14.91 7.19
N GLU A 136 -5.51 -14.22 7.80
CA GLU A 136 -4.82 -13.06 7.21
C GLU A 136 -3.38 -13.40 6.84
N ILE A 137 -2.86 -12.70 5.81
CA ILE A 137 -1.47 -12.77 5.37
C ILE A 137 -0.88 -11.37 5.20
N SER A 138 0.46 -11.31 5.15
CA SER A 138 1.24 -10.14 4.79
C SER A 138 2.29 -10.55 3.76
N ASN A 139 2.10 -10.15 2.50
CA ASN A 139 2.93 -10.59 1.37
C ASN A 139 4.15 -9.69 1.14
N LYS A 140 4.07 -8.40 1.49
CA LYS A 140 5.12 -7.40 1.22
C LYS A 140 5.81 -6.95 2.50
N THR A 141 7.13 -6.78 2.40
CA THR A 141 7.95 -6.14 3.43
C THR A 141 7.61 -4.65 3.55
N GLY A 142 7.43 -4.15 4.78
CA GLY A 142 7.33 -2.71 5.07
C GLY A 142 5.96 -2.05 4.85
N ILE A 143 5.15 -2.55 3.92
CA ILE A 143 3.77 -2.09 3.69
C ILE A 143 2.84 -3.09 4.38
N GLY A 144 2.37 -2.75 5.58
CA GLY A 144 1.43 -3.57 6.37
C GLY A 144 0.02 -3.66 5.78
N GLN A 145 -0.09 -3.87 4.46
CA GLN A 145 -1.34 -4.19 3.80
C GLN A 145 -1.74 -5.61 4.20
N ARG A 146 -2.65 -5.65 5.17
CA ARG A 146 -3.34 -6.88 5.57
C ARG A 146 -4.21 -7.34 4.41
N GLU A 147 -4.02 -8.58 4.01
CA GLU A 147 -4.83 -9.22 2.98
C GLU A 147 -5.45 -10.48 3.55
N LYS A 148 -6.73 -10.69 3.25
CA LYS A 148 -7.41 -11.95 3.51
C LYS A 148 -7.24 -12.86 2.31
N CYS A 149 -7.01 -14.15 2.56
CA CYS A 149 -6.96 -15.11 1.46
C CYS A 149 -8.34 -15.25 0.80
N PRO A 150 -8.38 -15.48 -0.52
CA PRO A 150 -9.58 -15.92 -1.23
C PRO A 150 -10.20 -17.18 -0.59
N GLU A 151 -11.50 -17.41 -0.80
CA GLU A 151 -12.21 -18.54 -0.16
C GLU A 151 -11.71 -19.93 -0.57
N ASP A 152 -11.18 -20.06 -1.78
CA ASP A 152 -10.55 -21.29 -2.28
C ASP A 152 -9.15 -21.52 -1.71
N GLN A 153 -8.64 -20.57 -0.91
CA GLN A 153 -7.26 -20.60 -0.40
C GLN A 153 -7.23 -20.43 1.12
N TYR A 154 -6.10 -20.77 1.71
CA TYR A 154 -5.84 -20.62 3.13
C TYR A 154 -4.41 -20.11 3.37
N PRO A 155 -4.16 -19.33 4.43
CA PRO A 155 -2.80 -18.88 4.74
C PRO A 155 -1.87 -20.06 5.06
N ASN A 156 -0.63 -20.00 4.59
CA ASN A 156 0.40 -20.93 5.05
C ASN A 156 0.77 -20.70 6.53
N LYS A 157 1.61 -21.59 7.09
CA LYS A 157 2.04 -21.51 8.50
C LYS A 157 2.74 -20.20 8.84
N GLU A 158 3.51 -19.65 7.91
CA GLU A 158 4.29 -18.42 8.07
C GLU A 158 3.47 -17.15 7.82
N ARG A 159 2.23 -17.27 7.31
CA ARG A 159 1.33 -16.15 6.94
C ARG A 159 1.87 -15.23 5.84
N ASP A 160 2.82 -15.69 5.04
CA ASP A 160 3.42 -14.91 3.95
C ASP A 160 2.65 -15.07 2.62
N ARG A 161 1.93 -16.18 2.44
CA ARG A 161 1.24 -16.51 1.19
C ARG A 161 -0.04 -17.31 1.42
N CYS A 162 -0.92 -17.25 0.42
CA CYS A 162 -2.10 -18.11 0.35
C CYS A 162 -1.78 -19.40 -0.41
N LEU A 163 -2.27 -20.53 0.11
CA LEU A 163 -2.16 -21.85 -0.47
C LEU A 163 -3.55 -22.35 -0.88
N PRO A 164 -3.69 -23.05 -2.01
CA PRO A 164 -4.97 -23.58 -2.44
C PRO A 164 -5.48 -24.64 -1.47
N LYS A 165 -6.77 -24.57 -1.09
CA LYS A 165 -7.43 -25.62 -0.34
C LYS A 165 -7.54 -26.86 -1.23
N ALA A 166 -7.26 -28.03 -0.66
CA ALA A 166 -7.50 -29.28 -1.36
C ALA A 166 -9.01 -29.46 -1.56
N THR A 167 -9.45 -29.48 -2.82
CA THR A 167 -10.84 -29.81 -3.17
C THR A 167 -11.01 -31.32 -3.11
N THR A 168 -11.83 -31.80 -2.17
CA THR A 168 -12.25 -33.20 -2.15
C THR A 168 -13.34 -33.40 -3.19
N PHE A 169 -13.00 -33.99 -4.33
CA PHE A 169 -13.99 -34.46 -5.30
C PHE A 169 -14.37 -35.89 -4.96
N LEU A 170 -15.66 -36.24 -5.03
CA LEU A 170 -16.05 -37.65 -5.00
C LEU A 170 -15.63 -38.29 -6.33
N ALA A 171 -14.46 -38.93 -6.34
CA ALA A 171 -14.01 -39.68 -7.50
C ALA A 171 -14.75 -41.03 -7.59
N ILE A 172 -15.02 -41.52 -8.80
CA ILE A 172 -15.67 -42.82 -9.02
C ILE A 172 -14.85 -43.97 -8.41
N GLU A 173 -13.53 -43.84 -8.36
CA GLU A 173 -12.63 -44.82 -7.73
C GLU A 173 -12.71 -44.83 -6.20
N GLU A 174 -13.28 -43.81 -5.56
CA GLU A 174 -13.49 -43.80 -4.12
C GLU A 174 -14.70 -44.64 -3.73
N PHE A 175 -14.71 -45.18 -2.51
CA PHE A 175 -15.80 -46.02 -2.02
C PHE A 175 -17.18 -45.35 -2.16
N LEU A 176 -17.30 -44.08 -1.77
CA LEU A 176 -18.55 -43.33 -1.90
C LEU A 176 -18.93 -43.09 -3.37
N GLY A 177 -17.97 -42.74 -4.23
CA GLY A 177 -18.22 -42.56 -5.65
C GLY A 177 -18.66 -43.87 -6.34
N MET A 178 -18.02 -44.98 -6.00
CA MET A 178 -18.36 -46.31 -6.53
C MET A 178 -19.73 -46.78 -6.06
N THR A 179 -20.06 -46.61 -4.78
CA THR A 179 -21.39 -46.97 -4.25
C THR A 179 -22.50 -46.17 -4.92
N LEU A 180 -22.30 -44.85 -5.12
CA LEU A 180 -23.25 -44.00 -5.82
C LEU A 180 -23.39 -44.37 -7.30
N ALA A 181 -22.29 -44.69 -7.98
CA ALA A 181 -22.31 -45.13 -9.38
C ALA A 181 -23.05 -46.46 -9.54
N CYS A 182 -22.75 -47.45 -8.68
CA CYS A 182 -23.44 -48.73 -8.65
C CYS A 182 -24.94 -48.58 -8.32
N ALA A 183 -25.28 -47.69 -7.38
CA ALA A 183 -26.66 -47.38 -7.05
C ALA A 183 -27.39 -46.77 -8.26
N ALA A 184 -26.80 -45.76 -8.91
CA ALA A 184 -27.38 -45.12 -10.10
C ALA A 184 -27.60 -46.13 -11.25
N LEU A 185 -26.63 -47.01 -11.50
CA LEU A 185 -26.76 -48.06 -12.53
C LEU A 185 -27.85 -49.08 -12.17
N SER A 186 -27.92 -49.51 -10.91
CA SER A 186 -28.94 -50.49 -10.50
C SER A 186 -30.35 -49.90 -10.58
N PHE A 187 -30.56 -48.65 -10.15
CA PHE A 187 -31.82 -47.94 -10.33
C PHE A 187 -32.18 -47.72 -11.80
N SER A 188 -31.22 -47.41 -12.67
CA SER A 188 -31.43 -47.32 -14.12
C SER A 188 -31.84 -48.67 -14.75
N LEU A 189 -31.27 -49.78 -14.28
CA LEU A 189 -31.66 -51.11 -14.75
C LEU A 189 -33.06 -51.51 -14.26
N LEU A 190 -33.38 -51.22 -13.01
CA LEU A 190 -34.71 -51.49 -12.45
C LEU A 190 -35.80 -50.70 -13.18
N THR A 191 -35.57 -49.42 -13.47
CA THR A 191 -36.50 -48.58 -14.24
C THR A 191 -36.70 -49.08 -15.67
N THR A 192 -35.63 -49.49 -16.36
CA THR A 192 -35.78 -50.05 -17.72
C THR A 192 -36.56 -51.36 -17.72
N ILE A 193 -36.33 -52.25 -16.75
CA ILE A 193 -37.07 -53.51 -16.62
C ILE A 193 -38.55 -53.24 -16.35
N THR A 194 -38.88 -52.35 -15.42
CA THR A 194 -40.28 -52.03 -15.08
C THR A 194 -41.02 -51.42 -16.28
N VAL A 195 -40.38 -50.51 -17.03
CA VAL A 195 -40.95 -49.93 -18.25
C VAL A 195 -41.17 -50.98 -19.33
N VAL A 196 -40.20 -51.89 -19.57
CA VAL A 196 -40.34 -52.96 -20.56
C VAL A 196 -41.46 -53.94 -20.18
N LEU A 197 -41.58 -54.28 -18.89
CA LEU A 197 -42.66 -55.13 -18.39
C LEU A 197 -44.03 -54.45 -18.55
N ALA A 198 -44.13 -53.16 -18.22
CA ALA A 198 -45.35 -52.39 -18.43
C ALA A 198 -45.76 -52.36 -19.91
N PHE A 199 -44.81 -52.13 -20.81
CA PHE A 199 -45.08 -52.12 -22.26
C PHE A 199 -45.48 -53.50 -22.80
N LYS A 200 -44.88 -54.59 -22.30
CA LYS A 200 -45.28 -55.96 -22.67
C LYS A 200 -46.65 -56.34 -22.12
N ALA A 201 -46.97 -55.98 -20.89
CA ALA A 201 -48.25 -56.28 -20.26
C ALA A 201 -49.43 -55.58 -20.95
N THR A 202 -49.18 -54.38 -21.51
CA THR A 202 -50.18 -53.58 -22.23
C THR A 202 -50.38 -54.00 -23.70
N ARG A 203 -49.56 -54.91 -24.26
CA ARG A 203 -49.76 -55.42 -25.63
C ARG A 203 -51.05 -56.27 -25.75
N PRO A 204 -51.84 -56.08 -26.81
CA PRO A 204 -53.18 -56.68 -26.94
C PRO A 204 -53.23 -58.22 -27.08
N GLU A 205 -52.12 -58.88 -27.47
CA GLU A 205 -52.02 -60.35 -27.58
C GLU A 205 -51.23 -61.03 -26.44
N SER A 206 -50.98 -60.36 -25.31
CA SER A 206 -50.21 -60.95 -24.21
C SER A 206 -51.08 -61.79 -23.25
N ARG A 207 -50.65 -63.02 -22.95
CA ARG A 207 -51.28 -63.94 -21.96
C ARG A 207 -51.29 -63.39 -20.52
N ILE A 208 -50.59 -62.29 -20.24
CA ILE A 208 -50.38 -61.71 -18.90
C ILE A 208 -51.51 -60.73 -18.52
N ARG A 209 -52.40 -60.42 -19.48
CA ARG A 209 -53.56 -59.55 -19.28
C ARG A 209 -54.52 -60.04 -18.16
N HIS A 210 -54.54 -61.35 -17.88
CA HIS A 210 -55.39 -61.94 -16.85
C HIS A 210 -54.92 -61.65 -15.42
N CYS A 211 -53.65 -61.26 -15.21
CA CYS A 211 -53.09 -60.96 -13.89
C CYS A 211 -52.99 -59.44 -13.59
N THR A 212 -53.31 -58.57 -14.55
CA THR A 212 -53.13 -57.11 -14.43
C THR A 212 -54.47 -56.40 -14.36
N GLY A 213 -55.08 -56.41 -13.17
CA GLY A 213 -56.23 -55.54 -12.87
C GLY A 213 -55.85 -54.05 -12.84
N PRO A 214 -56.82 -53.11 -12.84
CA PRO A 214 -56.57 -51.67 -12.93
C PRO A 214 -55.67 -51.08 -11.81
N ARG A 215 -55.52 -51.80 -10.68
CA ARG A 215 -54.57 -51.43 -9.60
C ARG A 215 -53.10 -51.63 -9.97
N ALA A 216 -52.78 -52.54 -10.88
CA ALA A 216 -51.41 -52.85 -11.27
C ALA A 216 -50.77 -51.69 -12.06
N SER A 217 -51.54 -51.03 -12.94
CA SER A 217 -51.04 -49.88 -13.73
C SER A 217 -50.60 -48.71 -12.84
N ASN A 218 -51.38 -48.39 -11.81
CA ASN A 218 -51.01 -47.33 -10.85
C ASN A 218 -49.81 -47.74 -9.99
N SER A 219 -49.69 -49.03 -9.64
CA SER A 219 -48.51 -49.55 -8.93
C SER A 219 -47.24 -49.43 -9.75
N PHE A 220 -47.28 -49.68 -11.06
CA PHE A 220 -46.09 -49.57 -11.92
C PHE A 220 -45.62 -48.11 -12.05
N ILE A 221 -46.55 -47.17 -12.19
CA ILE A 221 -46.24 -45.73 -12.24
C ILE A 221 -45.66 -45.25 -10.90
N LEU A 222 -46.21 -45.70 -9.77
CA LEU A 222 -45.68 -45.37 -8.45
C LEU A 222 -44.27 -45.91 -8.23
N ILE A 223 -43.97 -47.14 -8.69
CA ILE A 223 -42.63 -47.74 -8.58
C ILE A 223 -41.62 -46.99 -9.46
N SER A 224 -42.00 -46.55 -10.67
CA SER A 224 -41.11 -45.78 -11.54
C SER A 224 -40.84 -44.35 -11.07
N SER A 225 -41.70 -43.79 -10.20
CA SER A 225 -41.51 -42.46 -9.59
C SER A 225 -40.79 -42.50 -8.25
N LEU A 226 -40.67 -43.68 -7.64
CA LEU A 226 -39.97 -43.89 -6.36
C LEU A 226 -38.49 -44.25 -6.52
N VAL A 227 -38.11 -44.70 -7.73
CA VAL A 227 -36.74 -45.01 -8.15
C VAL A 227 -36.17 -43.80 -8.87
#